data_AF-A0A7C4V1D0-F1
#
_entry.id   AF-A0A7C4V1D0-F1
#
_cell.length_a   1.000
_cell.length_b   1.000
_cell.length_c   1.000
_cell.angle_alpha   90.00
_cell.angle_beta   90.00
_cell.angle_gamma   90.00
#
_symmetry.space_group_name_H-M   'P 1'
#
loop_
_entity.id
_entity.type
_entity.pdbx_description
1 polymer ?
#
loop_
_entity_poly.entity_id
_entity_poly.type
_entity_poly.pdbx_seq_one_letter_code
_entity_poly.pdbx_strand_id
1 'polypeptide(L)'
;MKSNGFMGKFARLPIWCLVFGVAARFWAPASARTAQAFQQQGVPANGQKQVEHQNLSSEPRFETYEVEAPKAVWREPGKVGRLLGGVVIKHGDTVIKAQEAYYNRTQGTASASGGVTVADPETTITAERLAVDLNARKAALEGGVRIVYKPKPKESPADKQGKPAGLREKVREEAVITCARLEYYYRQKRAVATGSVKFVQGKRLLTADTCMFFQKQQVAVLVGNVSGEDEKGQTYTANALKLVLKEDDEYVEAERFRGVFKVEAREEEEAQPPELSPPEMQTGTPSG
;
A
#
# COMPACT_ATOMS: atom_id res chain seq x y z
N MET A 1 -12.18 -35.00 -22.06
CA MET A 1 -12.87 -35.14 -20.76
C MET A 1 -12.25 -34.17 -19.77
N LYS A 2 -13.09 -33.36 -19.12
CA LYS A 2 -12.73 -32.31 -18.18
C LYS A 2 -12.57 -32.92 -16.78
N SER A 3 -11.48 -32.62 -16.08
CA SER A 3 -11.41 -32.74 -14.62
C SER A 3 -11.14 -31.36 -14.00
N ASN A 4 -12.22 -30.64 -13.70
CA ASN A 4 -12.20 -29.41 -12.92
C ASN A 4 -12.46 -29.77 -11.45
N GLY A 5 -11.41 -29.72 -10.62
CA GLY A 5 -11.46 -30.00 -9.18
C GLY A 5 -10.81 -28.91 -8.35
N PHE A 6 -11.62 -27.92 -7.96
CA PHE A 6 -11.66 -27.41 -6.59
C PHE A 6 -10.36 -26.86 -5.96
N MET A 7 -9.79 -25.78 -6.52
CA MET A 7 -8.82 -24.95 -5.78
C MET A 7 -8.70 -23.50 -6.29
N GLY A 8 -9.78 -22.96 -6.87
CA GLY A 8 -9.79 -21.60 -7.41
C GLY A 8 -10.93 -20.80 -6.81
N LYS A 9 -10.62 -19.79 -5.97
CA LYS A 9 -11.38 -18.54 -5.73
C LYS A 9 -10.99 -17.74 -4.45
N PHE A 10 -9.77 -17.83 -3.90
CA PHE A 10 -9.37 -17.00 -2.73
C PHE A 10 -8.31 -15.91 -2.93
N ALA A 11 -7.73 -15.75 -4.11
CA ALA A 11 -6.64 -14.78 -4.30
C ALA A 11 -7.15 -13.50 -4.98
N ARG A 12 -7.82 -12.57 -4.24
CA ARG A 12 -8.30 -11.30 -4.83
C ARG A 12 -8.10 -9.96 -4.03
N LEU A 13 -6.87 -9.42 -3.86
CA LEU A 13 -6.58 -8.04 -3.37
C LEU A 13 -5.29 -7.40 -3.94
N PRO A 14 -5.32 -6.17 -4.52
CA PRO A 14 -4.11 -5.33 -4.47
C PRO A 14 -4.38 -3.82 -4.36
N ILE A 15 -4.49 -3.27 -3.14
CA ILE A 15 -4.65 -1.81 -2.95
C ILE A 15 -3.54 -1.19 -2.07
N TRP A 16 -2.65 -2.00 -1.50
CA TRP A 16 -1.69 -1.46 -0.55
C TRP A 16 -0.51 -0.72 -1.19
N CYS A 17 -0.21 -0.99 -2.47
CA CYS A 17 0.93 -0.37 -3.17
C CYS A 17 0.80 1.11 -3.47
N LEU A 18 -0.42 1.61 -3.62
CA LEU A 18 -0.65 2.99 -4.05
C LEU A 18 -1.05 3.90 -2.88
N VAL A 19 -1.75 3.39 -1.86
CA VAL A 19 -2.12 4.19 -0.69
C VAL A 19 -0.90 4.65 0.14
N PHE A 20 0.12 3.81 0.24
CA PHE A 20 1.30 4.08 1.06
C PHE A 20 2.56 4.42 0.24
N GLY A 21 2.44 4.38 -1.09
CA GLY A 21 3.48 4.85 -2.01
C GLY A 21 3.56 6.38 -2.12
N VAL A 22 2.51 7.07 -1.69
CA VAL A 22 2.39 8.54 -1.70
C VAL A 22 3.44 9.17 -0.81
N ALA A 23 3.56 8.71 0.43
CA ALA A 23 4.53 9.30 1.35
C ALA A 23 6.00 9.03 0.94
N ALA A 24 6.28 8.10 0.01
CA ALA A 24 7.63 7.95 -0.58
C ALA A 24 7.98 9.02 -1.61
N ARG A 25 6.99 9.54 -2.32
CA ARG A 25 7.19 10.60 -3.32
C ARG A 25 7.36 11.96 -2.67
N PHE A 26 7.11 12.06 -1.36
CA PHE A 26 7.13 13.31 -0.60
C PHE A 26 8.52 13.82 -0.22
N TRP A 27 9.55 12.98 -0.20
CA TRP A 27 10.90 13.44 0.16
C TRP A 27 11.99 12.44 -0.20
N ALA A 28 12.92 12.90 -1.04
CA ALA A 28 14.21 12.26 -1.28
C ALA A 28 15.32 13.24 -0.87
N PRO A 29 15.68 13.33 0.41
CA PRO A 29 16.78 14.19 0.81
C PRO A 29 18.10 13.66 0.26
N ALA A 30 18.75 14.48 -0.55
CA ALA A 30 20.15 14.35 -0.94
C ALA A 30 21.07 14.67 0.25
N SER A 31 21.20 13.73 1.19
CA SER A 31 22.36 13.69 2.10
C SER A 31 22.53 12.27 2.65
N ALA A 32 22.94 11.37 1.77
CA ALA A 32 23.55 10.11 2.17
C ALA A 32 25.03 10.14 1.77
N ARG A 33 25.87 10.71 2.65
CA ARG A 33 27.25 10.28 2.93
C ARG A 33 27.88 11.23 3.96
N THR A 34 27.69 10.89 5.23
CA THR A 34 28.71 11.19 6.24
C THR A 34 28.71 10.03 7.21
N ALA A 35 29.45 8.99 6.85
CA ALA A 35 29.92 7.97 7.77
C ALA A 35 31.18 7.38 7.18
N GLN A 36 32.33 7.83 7.68
CA GLN A 36 33.41 7.01 8.22
C GLN A 36 34.72 7.78 8.21
N ALA A 37 35.23 8.11 9.39
CA ALA A 37 36.65 8.11 9.67
C ALA A 37 36.84 8.06 11.19
N PHE A 38 36.84 6.86 11.75
CA PHE A 38 37.54 6.58 13.01
C PHE A 38 38.60 5.53 12.69
N GLN A 39 39.86 5.95 12.88
CA GLN A 39 41.13 5.22 12.98
C GLN A 39 41.40 4.03 12.03
N GLN A 40 42.52 4.14 11.30
CA GLN A 40 43.74 3.40 11.64
C GLN A 40 44.97 4.07 11.00
N GLN A 41 45.99 4.31 11.84
CA GLN A 41 47.34 4.66 11.42
C GLN A 41 48.07 3.39 10.98
N GLY A 42 48.76 3.46 9.83
CA GLY A 42 49.66 2.44 9.30
C GLY A 42 50.21 2.89 7.93
N VAL A 43 51.52 3.02 7.83
CA VAL A 43 52.32 3.57 6.69
C VAL A 43 53.24 2.44 6.19
N PRO A 44 53.78 2.41 4.95
CA PRO A 44 53.20 2.54 3.61
C PRO A 44 53.63 1.36 2.68
N ALA A 45 53.23 1.37 1.40
CA ALA A 45 54.13 1.27 0.23
C ALA A 45 53.52 0.60 -1.01
N ASN A 46 53.61 1.35 -2.11
CA ASN A 46 53.84 0.95 -3.50
C ASN A 46 52.70 0.36 -4.34
N GLY A 47 52.50 0.98 -5.51
CA GLY A 47 51.61 0.47 -6.56
C GLY A 47 50.76 1.57 -7.20
N GLN A 48 51.37 2.43 -8.01
CA GLN A 48 50.66 3.36 -8.89
C GLN A 48 49.71 2.58 -9.82
N LYS A 49 48.41 2.88 -9.72
CA LYS A 49 47.50 2.89 -10.87
C LYS A 49 46.67 4.15 -10.76
N GLN A 50 46.89 5.07 -11.72
CA GLN A 50 46.02 6.20 -11.98
C GLN A 50 44.61 5.64 -12.23
N VAL A 51 43.72 5.82 -11.27
CA VAL A 51 42.29 5.69 -11.49
C VAL A 51 41.80 7.11 -11.72
N GLU A 52 41.41 7.34 -12.96
CA GLU A 52 40.73 8.53 -13.45
C GLU A 52 39.62 8.91 -12.46
N HIS A 53 39.87 9.94 -11.65
CA HIS A 53 38.86 10.51 -10.78
C HIS A 53 37.81 11.16 -11.69
N GLN A 54 36.78 10.39 -12.09
CA GLN A 54 35.52 10.98 -12.51
C GLN A 54 35.00 11.78 -11.32
N ASN A 55 35.27 13.07 -11.40
CA ASN A 55 34.78 14.11 -10.53
C ASN A 55 33.25 14.12 -10.68
N LEU A 56 32.55 13.27 -9.93
CA LEU A 56 31.12 13.45 -9.71
C LEU A 56 30.99 14.76 -8.94
N SER A 57 30.73 15.84 -9.68
CA SER A 57 30.36 17.13 -9.13
C SER A 57 29.23 16.93 -8.12
N SER A 58 29.57 16.93 -6.84
CA SER A 58 28.63 16.86 -5.74
C SER A 58 28.03 18.24 -5.52
N GLU A 59 27.38 18.77 -6.54
CA GLU A 59 26.60 19.99 -6.38
C GLU A 59 25.47 19.71 -5.38
N PRO A 60 25.25 20.59 -4.40
CA PRO A 60 24.12 20.46 -3.50
C PRO A 60 22.82 20.47 -4.33
N ARG A 61 22.09 19.35 -4.29
CA ARG A 61 20.75 19.31 -4.90
C ARG A 61 19.80 20.08 -4.00
N PHE A 62 19.32 21.21 -4.50
CA PHE A 62 18.24 21.96 -3.89
C PHE A 62 16.91 21.38 -4.36
N GLU A 63 16.00 21.11 -3.44
CA GLU A 63 14.59 20.85 -3.75
C GLU A 63 13.82 22.16 -3.56
N THR A 64 12.93 22.47 -4.51
CA THR A 64 12.14 23.70 -4.50
C THR A 64 10.74 23.40 -3.96
N TYR A 65 10.30 24.20 -2.99
CA TYR A 65 8.96 24.17 -2.43
C TYR A 65 8.26 25.47 -2.77
N GLU A 66 7.07 25.37 -3.36
CA GLU A 66 6.19 26.53 -3.49
C GLU A 66 5.35 26.63 -2.23
N VAL A 67 5.38 27.79 -1.57
CA VAL A 67 4.70 27.99 -0.30
C VAL A 67 3.89 29.28 -0.38
N GLU A 68 2.59 29.16 -0.08
CA GLU A 68 1.64 30.25 -0.03
C GLU A 68 0.96 30.26 1.33
N ALA A 69 0.86 31.44 1.95
CA ALA A 69 0.11 31.66 3.18
C ALA A 69 -0.20 33.15 3.32
N PRO A 70 -1.35 33.54 3.90
CA PRO A 70 -1.66 34.95 4.14
C PRO A 70 -0.67 35.67 5.05
N LYS A 71 -0.03 34.95 5.99
CA LYS A 71 0.97 35.53 6.88
C LYS A 71 2.10 34.56 7.14
N ALA A 72 3.32 35.07 7.00
CA ALA A 72 4.55 34.40 7.41
C ALA A 72 5.24 35.20 8.54
N VAL A 73 5.72 34.50 9.56
CA VAL A 73 6.53 35.08 10.65
C VAL A 73 7.81 34.29 10.76
N TRP A 74 8.94 34.97 10.63
CA TRP A 74 10.27 34.40 10.86
C TRP A 74 10.85 34.96 12.15
N ARG A 75 11.41 34.10 13.02
CA ARG A 75 12.07 34.53 14.26
C ARG A 75 13.50 34.01 14.36
N GLU A 76 14.36 34.92 14.79
CA GLU A 76 15.73 34.67 15.21
C GLU A 76 15.90 35.15 16.66
N PRO A 77 16.68 34.46 17.51
CA PRO A 77 17.39 33.19 17.29
C PRO A 77 16.44 31.98 17.29
N GLY A 78 16.80 30.90 16.60
CA GLY A 78 16.01 29.66 16.51
C GLY A 78 15.63 29.26 15.10
N LYS A 79 15.66 30.21 14.15
CA LYS A 79 15.38 29.96 12.71
C LYS A 79 14.03 29.26 12.56
N VAL A 80 13.03 29.88 13.20
CA VAL A 80 11.67 29.39 13.30
C VAL A 80 10.79 30.13 12.31
N GLY A 81 10.14 29.39 11.43
CA GLY A 81 9.13 29.89 10.51
C GLY A 81 7.74 29.47 10.94
N ARG A 82 6.79 30.41 10.89
CA ARG A 82 5.36 30.17 11.06
C ARG A 82 4.61 30.70 9.86
N LEU A 83 3.72 29.89 9.32
CA LEU A 83 2.80 30.21 8.24
C LEU A 83 1.38 30.09 8.78
N LEU A 84 0.53 31.09 8.52
CA LEU A 84 -0.78 31.24 9.15
C LEU A 84 -1.85 31.64 8.14
N GLY A 85 -3.07 31.14 8.36
CA GLY A 85 -4.30 31.63 7.70
C GLY A 85 -4.70 30.87 6.44
N GLY A 86 -4.33 29.60 6.30
CA GLY A 86 -4.58 28.83 5.07
C GLY A 86 -3.29 28.67 4.28
N VAL A 87 -2.43 27.81 4.81
CA VAL A 87 -1.14 27.45 4.23
C VAL A 87 -1.35 26.45 3.11
N VAL A 88 -0.70 26.70 1.97
CA VAL A 88 -0.59 25.76 0.85
C VAL A 88 0.89 25.56 0.55
N ILE A 89 1.34 24.31 0.56
CA ILE A 89 2.71 23.92 0.22
C ILE A 89 2.62 22.97 -0.96
N LYS A 90 3.33 23.25 -2.06
CA LYS A 90 3.43 22.36 -3.22
C LYS A 90 4.85 21.87 -3.42
N HIS A 91 4.96 20.60 -3.80
CA HIS A 91 6.23 19.97 -4.14
C HIS A 91 5.97 18.88 -5.21
N GLY A 92 6.37 19.12 -6.45
CA GLY A 92 5.97 18.29 -7.58
C GLY A 92 4.44 18.21 -7.70
N ASP A 93 3.90 17.01 -7.86
CA ASP A 93 2.45 16.77 -7.95
C ASP A 93 1.71 16.78 -6.61
N THR A 94 2.44 17.01 -5.52
CA THR A 94 1.91 16.97 -4.16
C THR A 94 1.51 18.36 -3.68
N VAL A 95 0.33 18.45 -3.06
CA VAL A 95 -0.18 19.65 -2.39
C VAL A 95 -0.55 19.34 -0.95
N ILE A 96 0.03 20.09 -0.02
CA ILE A 96 -0.32 20.07 1.40
C ILE A 96 -1.06 21.35 1.73
N LYS A 97 -2.22 21.23 2.38
CA LYS A 97 -3.03 22.35 2.86
C LYS A 97 -3.25 22.23 4.36
N ALA A 98 -3.18 23.33 5.09
CA ALA A 98 -3.45 23.40 6.53
C ALA A 98 -3.82 24.84 6.95
N GLN A 99 -4.30 25.05 8.17
CA GLN A 99 -4.52 26.41 8.68
C GLN A 99 -3.22 27.07 9.13
N GLU A 100 -2.34 26.28 9.74
CA GLU A 100 -1.04 26.73 10.21
C GLU A 100 0.04 25.71 9.87
N ALA A 101 1.25 26.21 9.62
CA ALA A 101 2.44 25.39 9.52
C ALA A 101 3.60 26.03 10.29
N TYR A 102 4.42 25.18 10.88
CA TYR A 102 5.57 25.55 11.70
C TYR A 102 6.80 24.81 11.19
N TYR A 103 7.93 25.50 11.12
CA TYR A 103 9.22 24.92 10.78
C TYR A 103 10.30 25.41 11.74
N ASN A 104 11.00 24.48 12.36
CA ASN A 104 12.17 24.77 13.18
C ASN A 104 13.40 24.15 12.54
N ARG A 105 14.22 25.01 11.91
CA ARG A 105 15.45 24.57 11.24
C ARG A 105 16.49 24.03 12.21
N THR A 106 16.56 24.56 13.42
CA THR A 106 17.54 24.13 14.44
C THR A 106 17.25 22.73 14.94
N GLN A 107 15.97 22.42 15.20
CA GLN A 107 15.55 21.09 15.63
C GLN A 107 15.34 20.11 14.47
N GLY A 108 15.28 20.60 13.23
CA GLY A 108 14.97 19.76 12.07
C GLY A 108 13.54 19.23 12.10
N THR A 109 12.59 20.01 12.59
CA THR A 109 11.18 19.60 12.73
C THR A 109 10.26 20.52 11.94
N ALA A 110 9.17 19.96 11.43
CA ALA A 110 8.08 20.72 10.85
C ALA A 110 6.74 20.17 11.34
N SER A 111 5.71 21.02 11.38
CA SER A 111 4.35 20.59 11.66
C SER A 111 3.33 21.41 10.91
N ALA A 112 2.15 20.85 10.71
CA ALA A 112 0.99 21.52 10.17
C ALA A 112 -0.26 21.11 10.95
N SER A 113 -1.20 22.04 11.12
CA SER A 113 -2.41 21.81 11.94
C SER A 113 -3.62 22.61 11.47
N GLY A 114 -4.77 22.29 12.04
CA GLY A 114 -6.05 22.93 11.75
C GLY A 114 -6.78 22.30 10.57
N GLY A 115 -6.64 20.99 10.39
CA GLY A 115 -7.18 20.28 9.23
C GLY A 115 -6.15 20.23 8.12
N VAL A 116 -5.30 19.22 8.19
CA VAL A 116 -4.28 18.94 7.19
C VAL A 116 -4.90 18.10 6.07
N THR A 117 -4.72 18.55 4.84
CA THR A 117 -5.00 17.77 3.63
C THR A 117 -3.71 17.60 2.85
N VAL A 118 -3.40 16.36 2.50
CA VAL A 118 -2.24 15.97 1.72
C VAL A 118 -2.77 15.29 0.46
N ALA A 119 -2.60 15.91 -0.69
CA ALA A 119 -3.14 15.41 -1.96
C ALA A 119 -2.03 15.19 -2.99
N ASP A 120 -2.12 14.07 -3.68
CA ASP A 120 -1.43 13.81 -4.94
C ASP A 120 -2.48 13.41 -6.01
N PRO A 121 -2.07 13.13 -7.26
CA PRO A 121 -3.04 12.85 -8.34
C PRO A 121 -3.91 11.61 -8.15
N GLU A 122 -3.56 10.70 -7.25
CA GLU A 122 -4.29 9.44 -7.03
C GLU A 122 -4.78 9.27 -5.59
N THR A 123 -4.33 10.10 -4.67
CA THR A 123 -4.56 9.91 -3.24
C THR A 123 -4.78 11.24 -2.53
N THR A 124 -5.75 11.25 -1.62
CA THR A 124 -5.97 12.35 -0.69
C THR A 124 -5.98 11.80 0.74
N ILE A 125 -5.13 12.35 1.59
CA ILE A 125 -5.05 12.04 3.02
C ILE A 125 -5.51 13.27 3.79
N THR A 126 -6.45 13.10 4.70
CA THR A 126 -6.91 14.14 5.62
C THR A 126 -6.63 13.72 7.06
N ALA A 127 -6.22 14.67 7.89
CA ALA A 127 -5.99 14.48 9.33
C ALA A 127 -6.07 15.82 10.06
N GLU A 128 -6.14 15.84 11.39
CA GLU A 128 -6.10 17.10 12.14
C GLU A 128 -4.70 17.75 12.14
N ARG A 129 -3.65 16.92 12.21
CA ARG A 129 -2.26 17.36 12.37
C ARG A 129 -1.29 16.50 11.57
N LEU A 130 -0.21 17.13 11.13
CA LEU A 130 0.96 16.51 10.53
C LEU A 130 2.19 16.95 11.34
N ALA A 131 3.02 15.99 11.74
CA ALA A 131 4.31 16.23 12.36
C ALA A 131 5.41 15.57 11.52
N VAL A 132 6.53 16.26 11.37
CA VAL A 132 7.70 15.82 10.64
C VAL A 132 8.93 15.95 11.51
N ASP A 133 9.72 14.88 11.51
CA ASP A 133 11.10 14.89 11.96
C ASP A 133 12.03 14.64 10.75
N LEU A 134 12.76 15.68 10.35
CA LEU A 134 13.69 15.64 9.23
C LEU A 134 14.96 14.84 9.56
N ASN A 135 15.32 14.75 10.83
CA ASN A 135 16.50 14.02 11.28
C ASN A 135 16.20 12.51 11.30
N ALA A 136 15.08 12.14 11.92
CA ALA A 136 14.60 10.76 11.94
C ALA A 136 14.07 10.30 10.58
N ARG A 137 13.83 11.24 9.65
CA ARG A 137 13.18 10.97 8.37
C ARG A 137 11.85 10.25 8.62
N LYS A 138 11.00 10.90 9.39
CA LYS A 138 9.69 10.39 9.79
C LYS A 138 8.62 11.48 9.63
N ALA A 139 7.46 11.10 9.12
CA ALA A 139 6.24 11.90 9.22
C ALA A 139 5.15 11.13 9.97
N ALA A 140 4.28 11.85 10.65
CA ALA A 140 3.14 11.31 11.36
C ALA A 140 1.91 12.20 11.12
N LEU A 141 0.80 11.58 10.71
CA LEU A 141 -0.52 12.18 10.63
C LEU A 141 -1.39 11.63 11.76
N GLU A 142 -2.14 12.50 12.41
CA GLU A 142 -2.90 12.20 13.63
C GLU A 142 -4.22 12.97 13.70
N GLY A 143 -5.14 12.47 14.52
CA GLY A 143 -6.47 13.06 14.73
C GLY A 143 -7.40 12.72 13.56
N GLY A 144 -7.83 11.45 13.50
CA GLY A 144 -8.79 10.99 12.48
C GLY A 144 -8.22 10.95 11.08
N VAL A 145 -7.22 10.10 10.84
CA VAL A 145 -6.62 9.95 9.52
C VAL A 145 -7.60 9.24 8.59
N ARG A 146 -7.90 9.86 7.45
CA ARG A 146 -8.68 9.27 6.35
C ARG A 146 -7.90 9.40 5.06
N ILE A 147 -7.68 8.27 4.41
CA ILE A 147 -6.99 8.17 3.13
C ILE A 147 -8.02 7.74 2.09
N VAL A 148 -8.10 8.48 1.00
CA VAL A 148 -8.92 8.17 -0.17
C VAL A 148 -7.99 7.94 -1.33
N TYR A 149 -8.08 6.75 -1.93
CA TYR A 149 -7.33 6.39 -3.12
C TYR A 149 -8.29 6.30 -4.32
N LYS A 150 -7.97 7.06 -5.37
CA LYS A 150 -8.68 7.14 -6.64
C LYS A 150 -7.69 6.84 -7.76
N PRO A 151 -7.70 5.63 -8.34
CA PRO A 151 -6.86 5.31 -9.48
C PRO A 151 -7.18 6.24 -10.64
N LYS A 152 -6.16 6.72 -11.36
CA LYS A 152 -6.39 7.38 -12.66
C LYS A 152 -7.03 6.37 -13.61
N PRO A 153 -8.12 6.74 -14.34
CA PRO A 153 -8.58 5.95 -15.47
C PRO A 153 -7.43 5.90 -16.49
N LYS A 154 -6.83 4.73 -16.70
CA LYS A 154 -6.02 4.52 -17.90
C LYS A 154 -6.99 4.40 -19.06
N GLU A 155 -6.78 5.18 -20.11
CA GLU A 155 -7.34 4.88 -21.43
C GLU A 155 -6.98 3.43 -21.77
N SER A 156 -8.00 2.62 -22.03
CA SER A 156 -7.88 1.19 -22.28
C SER A 156 -6.80 0.88 -23.31
N PRO A 157 -5.89 -0.10 -23.09
CA PRO A 157 -5.42 -0.87 -24.22
C PRO A 157 -6.59 -1.76 -24.63
N ALA A 158 -7.23 -1.40 -25.74
CA ALA A 158 -7.66 -2.42 -26.68
C ALA A 158 -6.50 -3.41 -26.88
N ASP A 159 -6.81 -4.70 -26.98
CA ASP A 159 -5.89 -5.83 -27.15
C ASP A 159 -5.14 -6.36 -25.91
N LYS A 160 -5.86 -7.12 -25.07
CA LYS A 160 -5.40 -8.46 -24.65
C LYS A 160 -6.58 -9.42 -24.56
N GLN A 161 -6.91 -10.06 -25.68
CA GLN A 161 -7.77 -11.24 -25.70
C GLN A 161 -7.16 -12.37 -24.86
N GLY A 162 -7.93 -12.93 -23.93
CA GLY A 162 -7.72 -14.29 -23.42
C GLY A 162 -7.09 -14.48 -22.04
N LYS A 163 -6.79 -13.44 -21.25
CA LYS A 163 -6.42 -13.63 -19.82
C LYS A 163 -7.53 -13.10 -18.91
N PRO A 164 -8.00 -13.88 -17.91
CA PRO A 164 -8.97 -13.39 -16.94
C PRO A 164 -8.40 -12.19 -16.19
N ALA A 165 -9.24 -11.18 -15.96
CA ALA A 165 -8.91 -9.96 -15.23
C ALA A 165 -8.11 -10.26 -13.94
N GLY A 166 -6.87 -9.79 -13.91
CA GLY A 166 -5.93 -9.99 -12.81
C GLY A 166 -6.32 -9.18 -11.57
N LEU A 167 -5.63 -9.43 -10.45
CA LEU A 167 -5.81 -8.74 -9.18
C LEU A 167 -5.85 -7.21 -9.34
N ARG A 168 -4.91 -6.71 -10.15
CA ARG A 168 -4.72 -5.29 -10.49
C ARG A 168 -5.89 -4.65 -11.23
N GLU A 169 -6.70 -5.43 -11.96
CA GLU A 169 -7.82 -4.89 -12.72
C GLU A 169 -9.04 -4.59 -11.84
N LYS A 170 -9.16 -5.26 -10.68
CA LYS A 170 -10.19 -4.99 -9.66
C LYS A 170 -9.88 -3.79 -8.76
N VAL A 171 -8.75 -3.13 -8.97
CA VAL A 171 -8.28 -1.93 -8.24
C VAL A 171 -8.85 -0.64 -8.80
N ARG A 172 -9.66 -0.72 -9.87
CA ARG A 172 -10.25 0.46 -10.51
C ARG A 172 -11.28 1.18 -9.63
N GLU A 173 -11.66 0.59 -8.49
CA GLU A 173 -12.62 1.18 -7.55
C GLU A 173 -11.92 2.00 -6.47
N GLU A 174 -12.52 3.15 -6.15
CA GLU A 174 -12.11 4.03 -5.06
C GLU A 174 -12.02 3.25 -3.74
N ALA A 175 -10.92 3.42 -3.02
CA ALA A 175 -10.70 2.80 -1.72
C ALA A 175 -10.55 3.85 -0.63
N VAL A 176 -11.10 3.57 0.54
CA VAL A 176 -11.03 4.43 1.72
C VAL A 176 -10.39 3.68 2.88
N ILE A 177 -9.33 4.25 3.46
CA ILE A 177 -8.69 3.75 4.66
C ILE A 177 -8.84 4.77 5.79
N THR A 178 -9.22 4.32 6.97
CA THR A 178 -9.26 5.15 8.18
C THR A 178 -8.41 4.53 9.29
N CYS A 179 -7.73 5.37 10.06
CA CYS A 179 -6.97 4.96 11.25
C CYS A 179 -6.77 6.16 12.20
N ALA A 180 -6.37 5.90 13.44
CA ALA A 180 -6.07 6.96 14.39
C ALA A 180 -4.77 7.70 14.08
N ARG A 181 -3.74 6.96 13.65
CA ARG A 181 -2.39 7.47 13.36
C ARG A 181 -1.81 6.79 12.14
N LEU A 182 -1.18 7.59 11.28
CA LEU A 182 -0.42 7.13 10.13
C LEU A 182 1.02 7.64 10.23
N GLU A 183 1.98 6.74 10.29
CA GLU A 183 3.41 7.07 10.28
C GLU A 183 4.07 6.65 8.98
N TYR A 184 5.02 7.46 8.53
CA TYR A 184 5.82 7.17 7.36
C TYR A 184 7.31 7.33 7.61
N TYR A 185 8.07 6.29 7.28
CA TYR A 185 9.52 6.20 7.45
C TYR A 185 10.20 6.29 6.09
N TYR A 186 10.69 7.49 5.71
CA TYR A 186 11.14 7.77 4.34
C TYR A 186 12.30 6.89 3.88
N ARG A 187 13.30 6.66 4.75
CA ARG A 187 14.48 5.84 4.39
C ARG A 187 14.10 4.38 4.13
N GLN A 188 13.16 3.87 4.91
CA GLN A 188 12.69 2.50 4.85
C GLN A 188 11.65 2.31 3.75
N LYS A 189 11.05 3.41 3.25
CA LYS A 189 9.89 3.41 2.36
C LYS A 189 8.78 2.52 2.95
N ARG A 190 8.53 2.76 4.24
CA ARG A 190 7.64 1.97 5.08
C ARG A 190 6.61 2.88 5.71
N ALA A 191 5.36 2.46 5.64
CA ALA A 191 4.27 3.14 6.30
C ALA A 191 3.62 2.25 7.35
N VAL A 192 3.09 2.86 8.41
CA VAL A 192 2.46 2.15 9.53
C VAL A 192 1.19 2.91 9.91
N ALA A 193 0.04 2.28 9.70
CA ALA A 193 -1.25 2.76 10.18
C ALA A 193 -1.63 2.00 11.46
N THR A 194 -2.05 2.72 12.49
CA THR A 194 -2.41 2.14 13.80
C THR A 194 -3.69 2.76 14.36
N GLY A 195 -4.36 2.01 15.22
CA GLY A 195 -5.54 2.45 15.95
C GLY A 195 -6.79 2.30 15.08
N SER A 196 -7.36 1.10 15.09
CA SER A 196 -8.58 0.73 14.38
C SER A 196 -8.49 0.99 12.88
N VAL A 197 -7.51 0.34 12.23
CA VAL A 197 -7.36 0.40 10.77
C VAL A 197 -8.60 -0.22 10.14
N LYS A 198 -9.29 0.55 9.31
CA LYS A 198 -10.45 0.09 8.54
C LYS A 198 -10.24 0.44 7.09
N PHE A 199 -10.44 -0.54 6.23
CA PHE A 199 -10.30 -0.49 4.80
C PHE A 199 -11.66 -0.80 4.16
N VAL A 200 -12.12 0.07 3.27
CA VAL A 200 -13.37 -0.10 2.53
C VAL A 200 -13.11 0.09 1.04
N GLN A 201 -13.54 -0.85 0.22
CA GLN A 201 -13.52 -0.73 -1.24
C GLN A 201 -14.76 -1.40 -1.82
N GLY A 202 -15.64 -0.61 -2.44
CA GLY A 202 -16.94 -1.10 -2.87
C GLY A 202 -17.72 -1.71 -1.70
N LYS A 203 -18.07 -2.99 -1.79
CA LYS A 203 -18.71 -3.76 -0.70
C LYS A 203 -17.72 -4.50 0.20
N ARG A 204 -16.42 -4.45 -0.09
CA ARG A 204 -15.39 -5.13 0.71
C ARG A 204 -15.05 -4.30 1.95
N LEU A 205 -14.91 -4.99 3.06
CA LEU A 205 -14.47 -4.44 4.34
C LEU A 205 -13.29 -5.25 4.87
N LEU A 206 -12.27 -4.57 5.41
CA LEU A 206 -11.18 -5.20 6.14
C LEU A 206 -10.81 -4.32 7.33
N THR A 207 -10.68 -4.92 8.52
CA THR A 207 -10.26 -4.24 9.74
C THR A 207 -9.04 -4.91 10.35
N ALA A 208 -8.21 -4.13 11.05
CA ALA A 208 -7.10 -4.61 11.87
C ALA A 208 -6.68 -3.55 12.91
N ASP A 209 -5.89 -3.93 13.91
CA ASP A 209 -5.33 -2.97 14.87
C ASP A 209 -4.20 -2.15 14.25
N THR A 210 -3.36 -2.82 13.45
CA THR A 210 -2.20 -2.23 12.77
C THR A 210 -2.12 -2.73 11.34
N CYS A 211 -1.71 -1.85 10.43
CA CYS A 211 -1.17 -2.28 9.15
C CYS A 211 0.16 -1.61 8.80
N MET A 212 1.09 -2.43 8.33
CA MET A 212 2.38 -2.01 7.83
C MET A 212 2.44 -2.21 6.31
N PHE A 213 2.93 -1.21 5.59
CA PHE A 213 3.19 -1.33 4.17
C PHE A 213 4.66 -1.08 3.85
N PHE A 214 5.27 -2.02 3.12
CA PHE A 214 6.66 -2.00 2.68
C PHE A 214 6.72 -1.78 1.17
N GLN A 215 6.88 -0.53 0.75
CA GLN A 215 6.73 -0.15 -0.65
C GLN A 215 7.74 -0.80 -1.59
N LYS A 216 9.01 -0.90 -1.17
CA LYS A 216 10.05 -1.54 -1.98
C LYS A 216 9.74 -3.01 -2.24
N GLN A 217 9.10 -3.67 -1.29
CA GLN A 217 8.79 -5.10 -1.35
C GLN A 217 7.40 -5.35 -1.94
N GLN A 218 6.55 -4.31 -2.01
CA GLN A 218 5.14 -4.41 -2.35
C GLN A 218 4.41 -5.39 -1.41
N VAL A 219 4.69 -5.29 -0.11
CA VAL A 219 4.11 -6.16 0.93
C VAL A 219 3.32 -5.33 1.92
N ALA A 220 2.10 -5.77 2.22
CA ALA A 220 1.30 -5.27 3.33
C ALA A 220 1.17 -6.35 4.41
N VAL A 221 1.21 -5.95 5.68
CA VAL A 221 1.04 -6.84 6.82
C VAL A 221 0.05 -6.21 7.78
N LEU A 222 -1.11 -6.85 7.93
CA LEU A 222 -2.12 -6.51 8.93
C LEU A 222 -1.94 -7.41 10.14
N VAL A 223 -2.03 -6.83 11.34
CA VAL A 223 -1.86 -7.56 12.59
C VAL A 223 -2.88 -7.06 13.61
N GLY A 224 -3.42 -8.01 14.38
CA GLY A 224 -4.35 -7.76 15.48
C GLY A 224 -5.78 -7.59 14.99
N ASN A 225 -6.70 -8.36 15.56
CA ASN A 225 -8.14 -8.33 15.27
C ASN A 225 -8.47 -8.26 13.76
N VAL A 226 -7.74 -9.02 12.93
CA VAL A 226 -7.97 -8.97 11.48
C VAL A 226 -9.31 -9.61 11.17
N SER A 227 -10.18 -8.86 10.50
CA SER A 227 -11.50 -9.32 10.06
C SER A 227 -11.80 -8.76 8.68
N GLY A 228 -12.34 -9.57 7.79
CA GLY A 228 -12.71 -9.13 6.45
C GLY A 228 -14.04 -9.69 5.97
N GLU A 229 -14.66 -8.93 5.08
CA GLU A 229 -15.88 -9.28 4.36
C GLU A 229 -15.70 -8.95 2.88
N ASP A 230 -16.07 -9.89 2.00
CA ASP A 230 -16.02 -9.71 0.56
C ASP A 230 -17.37 -9.25 -0.04
N GLU A 231 -17.42 -9.02 -1.36
CA GLU A 231 -18.64 -8.56 -2.04
C GLU A 231 -19.81 -9.56 -1.99
N LYS A 232 -19.54 -10.83 -1.67
CA LYS A 232 -20.54 -11.90 -1.57
C LYS A 232 -21.00 -12.09 -0.12
N GLY A 233 -20.50 -11.28 0.81
CA GLY A 233 -20.73 -11.43 2.25
C GLY A 233 -20.02 -12.65 2.85
N GLN A 234 -18.94 -13.11 2.22
CA GLN A 234 -18.06 -14.11 2.83
C GLN A 234 -17.19 -13.42 3.87
N THR A 235 -17.01 -14.06 5.03
CA THR A 235 -16.29 -13.46 6.14
C THR A 235 -15.07 -14.28 6.52
N TYR A 236 -14.05 -13.61 7.06
CA TYR A 236 -12.89 -14.28 7.63
C TYR A 236 -12.29 -13.47 8.79
N THR A 237 -11.59 -14.17 9.67
CA THR A 237 -10.76 -13.60 10.73
C THR A 237 -9.37 -14.24 10.72
N ALA A 238 -8.38 -13.48 11.18
CA ALA A 238 -7.00 -13.94 11.33
C ALA A 238 -6.28 -13.15 12.44
N ASN A 239 -5.17 -13.68 12.92
CA ASN A 239 -4.27 -12.93 13.81
C ASN A 239 -3.38 -11.97 13.02
N ALA A 240 -2.89 -12.45 11.88
CA ALA A 240 -2.06 -11.69 10.96
C ALA A 240 -2.41 -12.06 9.53
N LEU A 241 -2.30 -11.08 8.65
CA LEU A 241 -2.52 -11.26 7.22
C LEU A 241 -1.41 -10.52 6.45
N LYS A 242 -0.63 -11.27 5.69
CA LYS A 242 0.42 -10.76 4.82
C LYS A 242 -0.04 -10.84 3.37
N LEU A 243 -0.05 -9.71 2.70
CA LEU A 243 -0.34 -9.60 1.28
C LEU A 243 0.94 -9.26 0.53
N VAL A 244 1.31 -10.10 -0.43
CA VAL A 244 2.37 -9.80 -1.40
C VAL A 244 1.71 -9.38 -2.70
N LEU A 245 2.11 -8.21 -3.22
CA LEU A 245 1.45 -7.52 -4.33
C LEU A 245 2.37 -7.32 -5.55
N LYS A 246 3.39 -8.16 -5.70
CA LYS A 246 4.31 -8.13 -6.84
C LYS A 246 3.62 -8.74 -8.05
N GLU A 247 3.75 -8.12 -9.22
CA GLU A 247 3.00 -8.45 -10.45
C GLU A 247 2.92 -9.95 -10.78
N ASP A 248 4.00 -10.68 -10.51
CA ASP A 248 4.14 -12.09 -10.89
C ASP A 248 4.08 -13.06 -9.70
N ASP A 249 3.88 -12.57 -8.48
CA ASP A 249 3.95 -13.36 -7.24
C ASP A 249 2.96 -12.81 -6.18
N GLU A 250 1.71 -12.61 -6.61
CA GLU A 250 0.66 -12.10 -5.73
C GLU A 250 0.05 -13.23 -4.91
N TYR A 251 0.20 -13.16 -3.58
CA TYR A 251 -0.39 -14.14 -2.67
C TYR A 251 -0.80 -13.50 -1.34
N VAL A 252 -1.67 -14.21 -0.62
CA VAL A 252 -2.11 -13.86 0.73
C VAL A 252 -1.77 -15.02 1.66
N GLU A 253 -1.13 -14.69 2.76
CA GLU A 253 -0.77 -15.60 3.83
C GLU A 253 -1.49 -15.12 5.09
N ALA A 254 -2.18 -16.04 5.78
CA ALA A 254 -2.96 -15.72 6.97
C ALA A 254 -2.61 -16.67 8.11
N GLU A 255 -2.39 -16.11 9.30
CA GLU A 255 -2.12 -16.88 10.51
C GLU A 255 -3.38 -17.00 11.37
N ARG A 256 -3.65 -18.21 11.87
CA ARG A 256 -4.86 -18.55 12.65
C ARG A 256 -6.16 -18.15 11.94
N PHE A 257 -6.26 -18.55 10.69
CA PHE A 257 -7.38 -18.22 9.82
C PHE A 257 -8.66 -18.98 10.18
N ARG A 258 -9.80 -18.28 10.16
CA ARG A 258 -11.15 -18.84 10.22
C ARG A 258 -12.02 -18.09 9.22
N GLY A 259 -12.87 -18.77 8.46
CA GLY A 259 -13.78 -18.08 7.54
C GLY A 259 -15.03 -18.87 7.20
N VAL A 260 -16.02 -18.16 6.68
CA VAL A 260 -17.32 -18.68 6.23
C VAL A 260 -17.48 -18.33 4.76
N PHE A 261 -17.56 -19.37 3.92
CA PHE A 261 -17.56 -19.22 2.46
C PHE A 261 -18.81 -19.86 1.86
N LYS A 262 -19.45 -19.12 0.96
CA LYS A 262 -20.59 -19.62 0.18
C LYS A 262 -20.06 -20.48 -0.95
N VAL A 263 -20.44 -21.75 -0.95
CA VAL A 263 -20.13 -22.73 -2.01
C VAL A 263 -21.44 -23.06 -2.72
N GLU A 264 -21.43 -23.00 -4.05
CA GLU A 264 -22.56 -23.48 -4.86
C GLU A 264 -22.63 -25.00 -4.73
N ALA A 265 -23.77 -25.51 -4.25
CA ALA A 265 -24.02 -26.94 -4.26
C ALA A 265 -24.08 -27.41 -5.71
N ARG A 266 -23.27 -28.41 -6.07
CA ARG A 266 -23.51 -29.14 -7.32
C ARG A 266 -24.74 -30.00 -7.08
N GLU A 267 -25.75 -29.88 -7.93
CA GLU A 267 -26.82 -30.87 -8.01
C GLU A 267 -26.16 -32.22 -8.25
N GLU A 268 -26.39 -33.18 -7.35
CA GLU A 268 -26.05 -34.57 -7.59
C GLU A 268 -26.94 -35.02 -8.75
N GLU A 269 -26.34 -35.43 -9.87
CA GLU A 269 -27.07 -36.19 -10.89
C GLU A 269 -27.65 -37.41 -10.19
N GLU A 270 -28.97 -37.43 -10.00
CA GLU A 270 -29.69 -38.65 -9.61
C GLU A 270 -29.32 -39.73 -10.62
N ALA A 271 -28.49 -40.68 -10.19
CA ALA A 271 -28.21 -41.86 -10.97
C ALA A 271 -29.54 -42.60 -11.20
N GLN A 272 -30.06 -42.52 -12.43
CA GLN A 272 -31.20 -43.34 -12.83
C GLN A 272 -30.84 -44.81 -12.57
N PRO A 273 -31.71 -45.60 -11.91
CA PRO A 273 -31.49 -47.03 -11.77
C PRO A 273 -31.28 -47.64 -13.16
N PRO A 274 -30.35 -48.60 -13.32
CA PRO A 274 -30.17 -49.26 -14.61
C PRO A 274 -31.50 -49.86 -15.06
N GLU A 275 -31.96 -49.44 -16.22
CA GLU A 275 -33.13 -49.97 -16.88
C GLU A 275 -32.89 -51.46 -17.16
N LEU A 276 -33.59 -52.33 -16.42
CA LEU A 276 -33.53 -53.78 -16.60
C LEU A 276 -33.99 -54.11 -18.02
N SER A 277 -33.05 -54.52 -18.87
CA SER A 277 -33.35 -54.99 -20.23
C SER A 277 -34.32 -56.19 -20.14
N PRO A 278 -35.38 -56.25 -20.96
CA PRO A 278 -36.27 -57.41 -20.98
C PRO A 278 -35.51 -58.68 -21.37
N PRO A 279 -35.85 -59.85 -20.79
CA PRO A 279 -35.20 -61.10 -21.15
C PRO A 279 -35.47 -61.44 -22.62
N GLU A 280 -34.40 -61.76 -23.36
CA GLU A 280 -34.47 -62.31 -24.71
C GLU A 280 -35.31 -63.59 -24.70
N MET A 281 -36.44 -63.58 -25.43
CA MET A 281 -37.20 -64.79 -25.74
C MET A 281 -36.33 -65.72 -26.60
N GLN A 282 -35.80 -66.78 -25.98
CA GLN A 282 -35.20 -67.88 -26.71
C GLN A 282 -36.30 -68.68 -27.42
N THR A 283 -36.40 -68.53 -28.74
CA THR A 283 -37.20 -69.41 -29.60
C THR A 283 -36.41 -70.68 -29.91
N GLY A 284 -36.46 -71.65 -29.00
CA GLY A 284 -35.95 -73.00 -29.21
C GLY A 284 -36.99 -73.88 -29.94
N THR A 285 -36.69 -74.26 -31.17
CA THR A 285 -37.45 -75.18 -32.03
C THR A 285 -37.41 -76.62 -31.48
N PRO A 286 -38.48 -77.43 -31.58
CA PRO A 286 -38.42 -78.84 -31.19
C PRO A 286 -37.97 -79.73 -32.36
N SER A 287 -37.04 -80.63 -32.10
CA SER A 287 -36.66 -81.79 -32.93
C SER A 287 -35.88 -82.72 -32.01
N GLY A 288 -36.21 -83.98 -31.78
CA GLY A 288 -37.26 -84.89 -32.21
C GLY A 288 -37.10 -86.16 -31.36
#